data_AF-A0A1G4NSG5-F1
#
_entry.id   AF-A0A1G4NSG5-F1
#
_cell.length_a   1.000
_cell.length_b   1.000
_cell.length_c   1.000
_cell.angle_alpha   90.00
_cell.angle_beta   90.00
_cell.angle_gamma   90.00
#
_symmetry.space_group_name_H-M   'P 1'
#
loop_
_entity.id
_entity.type
_entity.pdbx_description
1 polymer ?
#
loop_
_entity_poly.entity_id
_entity_poly.type
_entity_poly.pdbx_seq_one_letter_code
_entity_poly.pdbx_strand_id
1 'polypeptide(L)' 'MIKLTLADMRKMTNHDIDTEILKIKQELFNFRMKLTTRQQVKPHLIKKYKRQLSQLMTIKHEQYFNINNQ' A
#
# COMPACT_ATOMS: atom_id res chain seq x y z
N MET A 1 -7.96 11.97 4.01
CA MET A 1 -6.63 11.35 4.29
C MET A 1 -5.80 11.36 3.02
N ILE A 2 -4.60 11.94 3.14
CA ILE A 2 -3.66 12.37 2.09
C ILE A 2 -3.65 11.39 0.90
N LYS A 3 -3.85 11.93 -0.30
CA LYS A 3 -3.76 11.19 -1.55
C LYS A 3 -2.27 11.05 -1.87
N LEU A 4 -1.65 9.97 -1.41
CA LEU A 4 -0.27 9.66 -1.81
C LEU A 4 -0.26 9.52 -3.34
N THR A 5 0.45 10.41 -4.02
CA THR A 5 0.51 10.38 -5.49
C THR A 5 1.58 9.38 -5.92
N LEU A 6 1.51 8.93 -7.18
CA LEU A 6 2.52 8.03 -7.74
C LEU A 6 3.92 8.65 -7.71
N ALA A 7 4.02 9.97 -7.87
CA ALA A 7 5.28 10.69 -7.79
C ALA A 7 5.88 10.65 -6.37
N ASP A 8 5.03 10.75 -5.34
CA ASP A 8 5.48 10.67 -3.95
C ASP A 8 6.02 9.28 -3.63
N MET A 9 5.33 8.22 -4.07
CA MET A 9 5.76 6.84 -3.84
C MET A 9 7.11 6.52 -4.50
N ARG A 10 7.40 7.08 -5.68
CA ARG A 10 8.68 6.90 -6.38
C ARG A 10 9.87 7.58 -5.67
N LYS A 11 9.62 8.62 -4.87
CA LYS A 11 10.66 9.35 -4.12
C LYS A 11 11.01 8.69 -2.78
N MET A 12 10.24 7.71 -2.34
CA MET A 12 10.46 7.01 -1.07
C MET A 12 11.64 6.05 -1.16
N THR A 13 12.32 5.84 -0.03
CA THR A 13 13.37 4.83 0.07
C THR A 13 12.78 3.42 0.13
N ASN A 14 13.59 2.39 -0.17
CA ASN A 14 13.14 0.99 -0.10
C ASN A 14 12.60 0.62 1.29
N HIS A 15 13.23 1.15 2.35
CA HIS A 15 12.79 0.95 3.73
C HIS A 15 11.43 1.60 3.99
N ASP A 16 11.23 2.83 3.54
CA ASP A 16 9.96 3.54 3.71
C ASP A 16 8.82 2.87 2.94
N ILE A 17 9.11 2.32 1.76
CA ILE A 17 8.15 1.54 0.98
C ILE A 17 7.73 0.28 1.76
N ASP A 18 8.68 -0.41 2.39
CA ASP A 18 8.40 -1.62 3.18
C ASP A 18 7.58 -1.35 4.43
N THR A 19 7.90 -0.25 5.14
CA THR A 19 7.10 0.18 6.31
C THR A 19 5.67 0.55 5.91
N GLU A 20 5.48 1.27 4.79
CA GLU A 20 4.15 1.65 4.32
C GLU A 20 3.36 0.43 3.80
N ILE A 21 4.02 -0.54 3.16
CA ILE A 21 3.41 -1.83 2.79
C ILE A 21 2.89 -2.54 4.05
N LEU A 22 3.67 -2.61 5.12
CA LEU A 22 3.28 -3.27 6.37
C LEU A 22 2.05 -2.59 6.97
N LYS A 23 2.06 -1.26 7.03
CA LYS A 23 0.95 -0.44 7.53
C LYS A 23 -0.34 -0.66 6.72
N ILE A 24 -0.25 -0.68 5.39
CA ILE A 24 -1.43 -0.92 4.54
C ILE A 24 -1.97 -2.35 4.74
N LYS A 25 -1.10 -3.35 4.91
CA LYS A 25 -1.52 -4.73 5.20
C LYS A 25 -2.25 -4.82 6.55
N GLN A 26 -1.77 -4.13 7.58
CA GLN A 26 -2.45 -4.04 8.88
C GLN A 26 -3.82 -3.38 8.75
N GLU A 27 -3.93 -2.28 8.02
CA GLU A 27 -5.22 -1.62 7.77
C GLU A 27 -6.20 -2.53 7.03
N LEU A 28 -5.75 -3.25 6.00
CA LEU A 28 -6.57 -4.23 5.29
C LEU A 28 -7.02 -5.38 6.21
N PHE A 29 -6.16 -5.82 7.14
CA PHE A 29 -6.54 -6.80 8.17
C PHE A 29 -7.62 -6.24 9.11
N ASN A 30 -7.48 -4.99 9.56
CA ASN A 30 -8.48 -4.30 10.37
C ASN A 30 -9.82 -4.19 9.64
N PHE A 31 -9.83 -3.85 8.35
CA PHE A 31 -11.05 -3.84 7.55
C PHE A 31 -11.69 -5.23 7.44
N ARG A 32 -10.89 -6.28 7.27
CA ARG A 32 -11.38 -7.67 7.25
C ARG A 32 -12.03 -8.05 8.57
N MET A 33 -11.40 -7.73 9.70
CA MET A 33 -11.96 -7.99 11.03
C MET A 33 -13.29 -7.27 11.22
N LYS A 34 -13.35 -5.98 10.87
CA LYS A 34 -14.58 -5.17 10.95
C LYS A 34 -15.72 -5.77 10.11
N LEU A 35 -15.43 -6.20 8.88
CA LEU A 35 -16.38 -6.90 8.01
C LEU A 35 -16.92 -8.18 8.66
N THR A 36 -16.03 -9.01 9.23
CA THR A 36 -16.42 -10.24 9.94
C THR A 36 -17.32 -9.94 11.14
N THR A 37 -17.02 -8.89 11.90
CA THR A 37 -17.85 -8.45 13.04
C THR A 37 -19.13 -7.70 12.64
N ARG A 38 -19.45 -7.62 11.33
CA ARG A 38 -20.58 -6.85 10.78
C ARG A 38 -20.60 -5.37 11.20
N GLN A 39 -19.44 -4.79 11.47
CA GLN A 39 -19.31 -3.36 11.73
C GLN A 39 -19.42 -2.58 10.42
N GLN A 40 -19.92 -1.35 10.50
CA GLN A 40 -19.98 -0.47 9.33
C GLN A 40 -18.57 -0.13 8.84
N VAL A 41 -18.28 -0.47 7.60
CA VAL A 41 -17.03 -0.13 6.92
C VAL A 41 -17.31 0.65 5.64
N LYS A 42 -16.38 1.50 5.25
CA LYS A 42 -16.45 2.27 4.00
C LYS A 42 -15.79 1.47 2.86
N PRO A 43 -16.54 0.87 1.92
CA PRO A 43 -15.96 -0.05 0.93
C PRO A 43 -14.95 0.61 -0.01
N HIS A 44 -15.13 1.90 -0.32
CA HIS A 44 -14.22 2.67 -1.15
C HIS A 44 -12.82 2.81 -0.53
N LEU A 45 -12.71 2.78 0.81
CA LEU A 45 -11.42 2.79 1.49
C LEU A 45 -10.66 1.49 1.23
N ILE A 46 -11.33 0.34 1.33
CA ILE A 46 -10.73 -0.97 1.04
C ILE A 46 -10.18 -0.99 -0.39
N LYS A 47 -10.96 -0.51 -1.37
CA LYS A 47 -10.51 -0.38 -2.77
C LYS A 47 -9.29 0.54 -2.89
N LYS A 48 -9.28 1.67 -2.19
CA LYS A 48 -8.15 2.62 -2.18
C LYS A 48 -6.88 1.97 -1.61
N TYR A 49 -6.97 1.31 -0.45
CA TYR A 49 -5.83 0.65 0.19
C TYR A 49 -5.27 -0.49 -0.64
N LYS A 50 -6.14 -1.32 -1.25
CA LYS A 50 -5.69 -2.36 -2.20
C LYS A 50 -4.91 -1.78 -3.38
N ARG A 51 -5.41 -0.67 -3.96
CA ARG A 51 -4.72 0.03 -5.06
C ARG A 51 -3.37 0.63 -4.61
N GLN A 52 -3.31 1.20 -3.42
CA GLN A 52 -2.04 1.74 -2.88
C GLN A 52 -1.03 0.61 -2.66
N LEU A 53 -1.47 -0.52 -2.11
CA LEU A 53 -0.61 -1.69 -1.93
C LEU A 53 -0.04 -2.20 -3.26
N SER A 54 -0.88 -2.31 -4.31
CA SER A 54 -0.39 -2.75 -5.62
C SER A 54 0.61 -1.76 -6.22
N GLN A 55 0.37 -0.46 -6.09
CA GLN A 55 1.29 0.57 -6.58
C GLN A 55 2.67 0.50 -5.90
N LEU A 56 2.69 0.37 -4.57
CA LEU A 56 3.94 0.25 -3.81
C LEU A 56 4.72 -1.03 -4.18
N MET A 57 4.02 -2.16 -4.33
CA MET A 57 4.65 -3.43 -4.75
C MET A 57 5.27 -3.33 -6.15
N THR A 58 4.57 -2.69 -7.09
CA THR A 58 5.10 -2.46 -8.43
C THR A 58 6.35 -1.58 -8.40
N ILE A 59 6.32 -0.46 -7.68
CA ILE A 59 7.48 0.46 -7.57
C ILE A 59 8.68 -0.25 -6.92
N LYS A 60 8.44 -1.02 -5.85
CA LYS A 60 9.49 -1.83 -5.22
C LYS A 60 10.13 -2.81 -6.20
N HIS A 61 9.31 -3.48 -7.01
CA HIS A 61 9.79 -4.41 -8.02
C HIS A 61 10.58 -3.71 -9.12
N GLU A 62 10.11 -2.55 -9.62
CA GLU A 62 10.84 -1.70 -10.57
C GLU A 62 12.22 -1.29 -10.02
N GLN A 63 12.28 -0.85 -8.77
CA GLN A 63 13.55 -0.47 -8.11
C GLN A 63 14.51 -1.65 -8.01
N TYR A 64 14.02 -2.82 -7.59
CA TYR A 64 14.84 -4.04 -7.53
C TYR A 64 15.36 -4.45 -8.91
N PHE A 65 14.50 -4.43 -9.94
CA PHE A 65 14.90 -4.74 -11.31
C PHE A 65 15.95 -3.76 -11.85
N ASN A 66 15.80 -2.46 -11.58
CA ASN A 66 16.77 -1.45 -12.02
C ASN A 66 18.14 -1.63 -11.35
N ILE A 67 18.18 -2.02 -10.07
CA ILE A 67 19.44 -2.28 -9.35
C ILE A 67 20.19 -3.48 -9.94
N ASN A 68 19.48 -4.54 -10.34
CA ASN A 68 20.12 -5.77 -10.86
C ASN A 68 20.56 -5.68 -12.33
N ASN A 69 20.02 -4.73 -13.09
CA ASN A 69 20.39 -4.50 -14.49
C ASN A 69 21.42 -3.36 -14.67
N GLN A 70 21.97 -2.86 -13.56
CA GLN A 70 23.14 -1.98 -13.52
C GLN A 70 24.38 -2.78 -13.12
#